data_AF-A0A645GBQ3-F1
#
_entry.id   AF-A0A645GBQ3-F1
#
_cell.length_a   1.000
_cell.length_b   1.000
_cell.length_c   1.000
_cell.angle_alpha   90.00
_cell.angle_beta   90.00
_cell.angle_gamma   90.00
#
_symmetry.space_group_name_H-M   'P 1'
#
loop_
_entity.id
_entity.type
_entity.pdbx_description
1 polymer ?
#
loop_
_entity_poly.entity_id
_entity_poly.type
_entity_poly.pdbx_seq_one_letter_code
_entity_poly.pdbx_strand_id
1 'polypeptide(L)'
;MLLYSGIEGSTATTLYDDRCRLKLFKSRDSGTSWQQNYLLYEKAAGYSCLTRLKTGEIAILFEAGDESGFIKSSVRNAGWMRLDIIILPAGFIDLETSTKDNTIANNKLNISFTADRNRILINDVESSAVNIFSMTGITQKSGQITNGSIDISHLNRGVYILCMGNKKQSFIK
;
A
#
# COMPACT_ATOMS: atom_id res chain seq x y z
N MET A 1 20.82 4.84 0.68
CA MET A 1 19.35 4.86 0.72
C MET A 1 18.89 4.11 1.96
N LEU A 2 17.96 4.68 2.73
CA LEU A 2 17.41 4.07 3.93
C LEU A 2 15.90 3.84 3.76
N LEU A 3 15.43 2.75 4.35
CA LEU A 3 14.02 2.43 4.48
C LEU A 3 13.69 2.31 5.96
N TYR A 4 12.52 2.83 6.32
CA TYR A 4 11.98 2.74 7.66
C TYR A 4 10.50 2.39 7.55
N SER A 5 10.06 1.35 8.29
CA SER A 5 8.65 1.06 8.47
C SER A 5 8.23 1.55 9.85
N GLY A 6 7.11 2.25 9.91
CA GLY A 6 6.60 2.78 11.16
C GLY A 6 5.23 3.40 11.00
N ILE A 7 4.61 3.70 12.13
CA ILE A 7 3.31 4.34 12.16
C ILE A 7 3.42 5.83 11.85
N GLU A 8 2.47 6.35 11.08
CA GLU A 8 2.21 7.79 11.01
C GLU A 8 1.46 8.28 12.26
N GLY A 9 0.58 7.43 12.78
CA GLY A 9 -0.30 7.73 13.89
C GLY A 9 -1.57 8.49 13.49
N SER A 10 -2.45 8.69 14.46
CA SER A 10 -3.66 9.52 14.34
C SER A 10 -4.05 10.11 15.71
N THR A 11 -5.22 10.73 15.81
CA THR A 11 -5.71 11.27 17.09
C THR A 11 -6.23 10.12 17.95
N ALA A 12 -5.64 9.93 19.13
CA ALA A 12 -6.14 8.98 20.11
C ALA A 12 -7.58 9.34 20.53
N THR A 13 -8.40 8.32 20.78
CA THR A 13 -9.78 8.47 21.28
C THR A 13 -9.87 7.98 22.73
N THR A 14 -11.06 8.01 23.32
CA THR A 14 -11.28 7.38 24.64
C THR A 14 -11.06 5.86 24.59
N LEU A 15 -11.37 5.21 23.46
CA LEU A 15 -11.33 3.75 23.32
C LEU A 15 -10.02 3.22 22.74
N TYR A 16 -9.40 3.98 21.83
CA TYR A 16 -8.24 3.57 21.05
C TYR A 16 -7.07 4.53 21.24
N ASP A 17 -5.85 4.01 21.20
CA ASP A 17 -4.63 4.82 21.11
C ASP A 17 -4.42 5.41 19.72
N ASP A 18 -3.30 6.09 19.52
CA ASP A 18 -2.91 6.76 18.29
C ASP A 18 -2.11 5.87 17.33
N ARG A 19 -1.87 4.60 17.67
CA ARG A 19 -0.98 3.72 16.91
C ARG A 19 -1.73 3.10 15.73
N CYS A 20 -1.62 3.74 14.58
CA CYS A 20 -2.25 3.32 13.34
C CYS A 20 -1.48 3.82 12.10
N ARG A 21 -1.98 3.47 10.92
CA ARG A 21 -1.47 3.97 9.63
C ARG A 21 0.00 3.60 9.42
N LEU A 22 0.26 2.30 9.26
CA LEU A 22 1.59 1.80 8.92
C LEU A 22 2.03 2.41 7.59
N LYS A 23 3.21 3.02 7.59
CA LYS A 23 3.86 3.58 6.42
C LYS A 23 5.23 2.97 6.18
N LEU A 24 5.63 2.94 4.92
CA LEU A 24 7.02 2.84 4.52
C LEU A 24 7.54 4.23 4.20
N PHE A 25 8.61 4.63 4.86
CA PHE A 25 9.36 5.85 4.61
C PHE A 25 10.65 5.51 3.87
N LYS A 26 11.00 6.37 2.91
CA LYS A 26 12.21 6.24 2.09
C LYS A 26 13.03 7.53 2.17
N SER A 27 14.30 7.37 2.48
CA SER A 27 15.29 8.44 2.43
C SER A 27 16.37 8.12 1.39
N ARG A 28 16.68 9.11 0.54
CA ARG A 28 17.75 9.03 -0.47
C ARG A 28 19.05 9.69 0.01
N ASP A 29 19.00 10.40 1.13
CA ASP A 29 20.05 11.26 1.68
C ASP A 29 20.45 10.80 3.09
N SER A 30 20.53 9.48 3.28
CA SER A 30 21.02 8.84 4.50
C SER A 30 20.28 9.25 5.78
N GLY A 31 18.98 9.50 5.67
CA GLY A 31 18.09 9.80 6.79
C GLY A 31 17.88 11.29 7.05
N THR A 32 18.48 12.16 6.24
CA THR A 32 18.32 13.62 6.38
C THR A 32 16.90 14.07 6.04
N SER A 33 16.28 13.48 5.02
CA SER A 33 14.89 13.74 4.65
C SER A 33 14.11 12.47 4.30
N TRP A 34 12.79 12.53 4.58
CA TRP A 34 11.84 11.41 4.44
C TRP A 34 10.57 11.82 3.69
N GLN A 35 10.74 12.63 2.63
CA GLN A 35 9.61 13.18 1.87
C GLN A 35 8.79 12.10 1.13
N GLN A 36 9.39 10.94 0.87
CA GLN A 36 8.75 9.83 0.21
C GLN A 36 8.22 8.85 1.26
N ASN A 37 6.90 8.80 1.42
CA ASN A 37 6.24 7.86 2.31
C ASN A 37 4.97 7.29 1.67
N TYR A 38 4.67 6.03 1.98
CA TYR A 38 3.55 5.30 1.38
C TYR A 38 2.78 4.61 2.48
N LEU A 39 1.47 4.82 2.49
CA LEU A 39 0.55 4.07 3.32
C LEU A 39 0.51 2.60 2.89
N LEU A 40 0.70 1.70 3.86
CA LEU A 40 0.69 0.26 3.69
C LEU A 40 -0.52 -0.40 4.36
N TYR A 41 -0.94 0.14 5.50
CA TYR A 41 -2.10 -0.33 6.25
C TYR A 41 -2.73 0.81 7.04
N GLU A 42 -4.00 1.11 6.78
CA GLU A 42 -4.73 2.25 7.34
C GLU A 42 -5.04 2.13 8.84
N LYS A 43 -5.27 0.91 9.33
CA LYS A 43 -5.86 0.65 10.65
C LYS A 43 -4.80 0.57 11.76
N ALA A 44 -5.18 0.06 12.94
CA ALA A 44 -4.30 -0.11 14.08
C ALA A 44 -3.03 -0.86 13.69
N ALA A 45 -1.90 -0.21 13.90
CA ALA A 45 -0.59 -0.71 13.51
C ALA A 45 0.39 -0.36 14.62
N GLY A 46 1.29 -1.27 14.95
CA GLY A 46 2.21 -1.11 16.07
C GLY A 46 3.66 -1.24 15.66
N TYR A 47 4.40 -2.01 16.46
CA TYR A 47 5.78 -2.33 16.11
C TYR A 47 5.85 -2.98 14.74
N SER A 48 6.91 -2.64 14.01
CA SER A 48 7.18 -3.21 12.70
C SER A 48 8.67 -3.45 12.52
N CYS A 49 8.99 -4.43 11.69
CA CYS A 49 10.33 -4.64 11.18
C CYS A 49 10.26 -4.95 9.69
N LEU A 50 11.32 -4.61 8.98
CA LEU A 50 11.43 -4.88 7.55
C LEU A 50 12.71 -5.64 7.25
N THR A 51 12.67 -6.44 6.20
CA THR A 51 13.83 -7.11 5.65
C THR A 51 13.71 -7.21 4.13
N ARG A 52 14.86 -7.25 3.45
CA ARG A 52 14.91 -7.53 2.02
C ARG A 52 15.03 -9.03 1.82
N LEU A 53 14.12 -9.61 1.04
CA LEU A 53 14.18 -11.02 0.65
C LEU A 53 15.26 -11.23 -0.41
N LYS A 54 15.75 -12.47 -0.56
CA LYS A 54 16.79 -12.83 -1.54
C LYS A 54 16.39 -12.51 -2.98
N THR A 55 15.10 -12.59 -3.26
CA THR A 55 14.46 -12.31 -4.56
C THR A 55 14.22 -10.80 -4.81
N GLY A 56 14.54 -9.95 -3.83
CA GLY A 56 14.57 -8.49 -3.97
C GLY A 56 13.33 -7.76 -3.47
N GLU A 57 12.26 -8.47 -3.12
CA GLU A 57 11.10 -7.96 -2.39
C GLU A 57 11.48 -7.40 -1.02
N ILE A 58 10.61 -6.57 -0.47
CA ILE A 58 10.69 -6.11 0.91
C ILE A 58 9.56 -6.77 1.68
N ALA A 59 9.90 -7.59 2.67
CA ALA A 59 8.95 -8.12 3.63
C ALA A 59 8.89 -7.20 4.85
N ILE A 60 7.67 -6.88 5.30
CA ILE A 60 7.40 -6.03 6.45
C ILE A 60 6.47 -6.81 7.38
N LEU A 61 6.98 -7.19 8.55
CA LEU A 61 6.20 -7.80 9.62
C LEU A 61 5.77 -6.69 10.60
N PHE A 62 4.51 -6.69 11.01
CA PHE A 62 3.99 -5.67 11.90
C PHE A 62 2.85 -6.18 12.79
N GLU A 63 2.64 -5.51 13.91
CA GLU A 63 1.43 -5.66 14.73
C GLU A 63 0.27 -4.97 14.02
N ALA A 64 -0.83 -5.69 13.80
CA ALA A 64 -2.03 -5.21 13.12
C ALA A 64 -3.26 -5.42 14.00
N GLY A 65 -4.22 -4.49 13.94
CA GLY A 65 -5.55 -4.63 14.51
C GLY A 65 -6.60 -4.02 13.58
N ASP A 66 -7.84 -4.49 13.68
CA ASP A 66 -8.89 -4.12 12.72
C ASP A 66 -9.62 -2.81 13.06
N GLU A 67 -9.23 -2.17 14.16
CA GLU A 67 -9.79 -0.93 14.69
C GLU A 67 -8.97 0.30 14.25
N SER A 68 -9.42 1.51 14.58
CA SER A 68 -8.71 2.75 14.21
C SER A 68 -7.40 2.99 14.96
N GLY A 69 -7.13 2.23 16.02
CA GLY A 69 -5.94 2.21 16.87
C GLY A 69 -6.03 1.01 17.81
N PHE A 70 -5.02 0.72 18.63
CA PHE A 70 -5.15 -0.40 19.58
C PHE A 70 -6.02 0.00 20.77
N ILE A 71 -6.81 -0.96 21.27
CA ILE A 71 -7.67 -0.75 22.43
C ILE A 71 -6.86 -0.34 23.68
N LYS A 72 -7.32 0.72 24.37
CA LYS A 72 -6.72 1.18 25.63
C LYS A 72 -7.09 0.32 26.83
N SER A 73 -8.18 -0.45 26.72
CA SER A 73 -8.61 -1.39 27.75
C SER A 73 -7.51 -2.40 28.08
N SER A 74 -7.36 -2.72 29.36
CA SER A 74 -6.54 -3.85 29.83
C SER A 74 -7.21 -5.19 29.54
N VAL A 75 -8.53 -5.22 29.36
CA VAL A 75 -9.28 -6.40 28.92
C VAL A 75 -9.26 -6.45 27.39
N ARG A 76 -8.59 -7.46 26.84
CA ARG A 76 -8.37 -7.61 25.39
C ARG A 76 -8.88 -8.95 24.90
N ASN A 77 -9.92 -8.91 24.08
CA ASN A 77 -10.50 -10.11 23.48
C ASN A 77 -9.56 -10.70 22.45
N ALA A 78 -9.62 -12.02 22.24
CA ALA A 78 -8.86 -12.66 21.16
C ALA A 78 -9.11 -11.95 19.81
N GLY A 79 -8.05 -11.76 19.03
CA GLY A 79 -8.11 -11.03 17.75
C GLY A 79 -7.96 -9.52 17.83
N TRP A 80 -7.84 -8.93 19.03
CA TRP A 80 -7.59 -7.48 19.18
C TRP A 80 -6.30 -6.99 18.50
N MET A 81 -5.31 -7.88 18.38
CA MET A 81 -4.07 -7.69 17.65
C MET A 81 -3.61 -9.03 17.05
N ARG A 82 -2.96 -8.96 15.90
CA ARG A 82 -2.27 -10.07 15.23
C ARG A 82 -0.92 -9.60 14.68
N LEU A 83 -0.04 -10.54 14.37
CA LEU A 83 1.08 -10.26 13.47
C LEU A 83 0.62 -10.46 12.04
N ASP A 84 0.95 -9.50 11.19
CA ASP A 84 0.61 -9.51 9.78
C ASP A 84 1.85 -9.18 8.93
N ILE A 85 1.86 -9.59 7.67
CA ILE A 85 3.00 -9.43 6.77
C ILE A 85 2.58 -8.80 5.45
N ILE A 86 3.29 -7.75 5.07
CA ILE A 86 3.18 -7.13 3.74
C ILE A 86 4.46 -7.44 2.97
N ILE A 87 4.29 -7.94 1.75
CA ILE A 87 5.39 -8.16 0.81
C ILE A 87 5.26 -7.14 -0.32
N LEU A 88 6.19 -6.20 -0.37
CA LEU A 88 6.30 -5.25 -1.47
C LEU A 88 7.10 -5.89 -2.62
N PRO A 89 6.68 -5.70 -3.88
CA PRO A 89 7.30 -6.34 -5.02
C PRO A 89 8.78 -5.93 -5.17
N ALA A 90 9.58 -6.80 -5.78
CA ALA A 90 10.97 -6.50 -6.12
C ALA A 90 11.05 -5.22 -6.97
N GLY A 91 12.07 -4.39 -6.78
CA GLY A 91 12.18 -3.11 -7.50
C GLY A 91 11.13 -2.07 -7.10
N PHE A 92 10.32 -2.29 -6.06
CA PHE A 92 9.39 -1.30 -5.50
C PHE A 92 10.07 0.05 -5.28
N ILE A 93 11.31 0.02 -4.79
CA ILE A 93 12.09 1.22 -4.47
C ILE A 93 12.43 2.03 -5.74
N ASP A 94 12.44 1.38 -6.90
CA ASP A 94 12.81 1.95 -8.19
C ASP A 94 11.58 2.36 -9.03
N LEU A 95 10.36 1.93 -8.62
CA LEU A 95 9.10 2.21 -9.33
C LEU A 95 8.74 3.69 -9.42
N GLU A 96 9.17 4.53 -8.47
CA GLU A 96 8.84 5.97 -8.48
C GLU A 96 9.63 6.79 -9.50
N THR A 97 10.82 6.35 -9.90
CA THR A 97 11.67 7.08 -10.85
C THR A 97 11.39 6.74 -12.29
N SER A 98 10.47 5.81 -12.55
CA SER A 98 10.24 5.31 -13.90
C SER A 98 8.99 5.91 -14.53
N THR A 99 9.20 6.68 -15.60
CA THR A 99 8.14 7.01 -16.57
C THR A 99 7.83 5.84 -17.51
N LYS A 100 8.53 4.69 -17.34
CA LYS A 100 8.35 3.46 -18.12
C LYS A 100 8.23 2.24 -17.22
N ASP A 101 7.31 1.36 -17.54
CA ASP A 101 7.06 0.08 -16.89
C ASP A 101 8.30 -0.65 -16.34
N ASN A 102 8.30 -0.95 -15.05
CA ASN A 102 9.13 -2.04 -14.52
C ASN A 102 8.26 -3.30 -14.43
N THR A 103 8.38 -4.11 -15.47
CA THR A 103 7.83 -5.45 -15.62
C THR A 103 8.45 -6.38 -14.57
N ILE A 104 7.60 -7.06 -13.80
CA ILE A 104 7.97 -8.21 -12.96
C ILE A 104 7.06 -9.32 -13.47
N ALA A 105 7.63 -10.45 -13.84
CA ALA A 105 7.06 -11.41 -14.78
C ALA A 105 5.67 -12.00 -14.39
N ASN A 106 4.89 -12.23 -15.45
CA ASN A 106 3.68 -13.05 -15.63
C ASN A 106 2.31 -12.48 -15.15
N ASN A 107 1.41 -12.27 -16.12
CA ASN A 107 -0.01 -11.87 -15.96
C ASN A 107 -0.30 -10.44 -15.46
N LYS A 108 0.62 -9.50 -15.74
CA LYS A 108 0.59 -8.09 -15.32
C LYS A 108 -0.20 -7.22 -16.31
N LEU A 109 -0.94 -6.23 -15.80
CA LEU A 109 -1.62 -5.21 -16.62
C LEU A 109 -0.60 -4.17 -17.12
N ASN A 110 -0.73 -3.74 -18.38
CA ASN A 110 0.00 -2.57 -18.89
C ASN A 110 -0.71 -1.31 -18.41
N ILE A 111 -0.20 -0.70 -17.34
CA ILE A 111 -0.80 0.48 -16.74
C ILE A 111 0.14 1.67 -16.81
N SER A 112 -0.43 2.84 -17.11
CA SER A 112 0.25 4.12 -16.93
C SER A 112 -0.63 5.05 -16.11
N PHE A 113 -0.14 6.25 -15.82
CA PHE A 113 -0.82 7.21 -14.95
C PHE A 113 -0.94 8.55 -15.66
N THR A 114 -2.00 9.28 -15.38
CA THR A 114 -2.06 10.71 -15.68
C THR A 114 -0.96 11.46 -14.92
N ALA A 115 -0.60 12.67 -15.38
CA ALA A 115 0.48 13.46 -14.77
C ALA A 115 0.22 13.78 -13.28
N ASP A 116 -1.04 13.99 -12.91
CA ASP A 116 -1.49 14.19 -11.53
C ASP A 116 -1.62 12.87 -10.73
N ARG A 117 -1.39 11.73 -11.39
CA ARG A 117 -1.60 10.36 -10.91
C ARG A 117 -2.99 10.09 -10.33
N ASN A 118 -3.99 10.87 -10.71
CA ASN A 118 -5.36 10.66 -10.24
C ASN A 118 -6.12 9.63 -11.06
N ARG A 119 -5.57 9.20 -12.21
CA ARG A 119 -6.16 8.13 -13.01
C ARG A 119 -5.11 7.11 -13.41
N ILE A 120 -5.51 5.85 -13.45
CA ILE A 120 -4.77 4.78 -14.12
C ILE A 120 -5.29 4.69 -15.54
N LEU A 121 -4.39 4.74 -16.50
CA LEU A 121 -4.66 4.49 -17.92
C LEU A 121 -4.36 3.01 -18.19
N ILE A 122 -5.32 2.30 -18.76
CA ILE A 122 -5.20 0.86 -19.03
C ILE A 122 -5.55 0.63 -20.50
N ASN A 123 -4.57 0.15 -21.27
CA ASN A 123 -4.72 -0.15 -22.69
C ASN A 123 -5.34 -1.55 -22.92
N ASP A 124 -6.28 -1.97 -22.07
CA ASP A 124 -7.05 -3.22 -22.19
C ASP A 124 -8.54 -2.88 -22.42
N VAL A 125 -9.34 -3.88 -22.81
CA VAL A 125 -10.74 -3.79 -23.26
C VAL A 125 -11.60 -2.83 -22.42
N GLU A 126 -12.27 -1.87 -23.06
CA GLU A 126 -13.24 -0.97 -22.42
C GLU A 126 -14.35 -1.75 -21.69
N SER A 127 -14.85 -1.19 -20.59
CA SER A 127 -15.88 -1.82 -19.74
C SER A 127 -15.45 -3.13 -19.07
N SER A 128 -14.14 -3.34 -18.87
CA SER A 128 -13.63 -4.42 -18.02
C SER A 128 -13.80 -4.09 -16.53
N ALA A 129 -14.27 -5.07 -15.75
CA ALA A 129 -14.41 -4.93 -14.32
C ALA A 129 -13.04 -4.87 -13.64
N VAL A 130 -12.87 -3.89 -12.75
CA VAL A 130 -11.64 -3.66 -12.02
C VAL A 130 -11.90 -3.49 -10.53
N ASN A 131 -11.01 -4.08 -9.74
CA ASN A 131 -11.00 -3.94 -8.29
C ASN A 131 -9.62 -3.48 -7.84
N ILE A 132 -9.59 -2.51 -6.94
CA ILE A 132 -8.38 -2.01 -6.30
C ILE A 132 -8.45 -2.39 -4.83
N PHE A 133 -7.39 -3.01 -4.34
CA PHE A 133 -7.26 -3.45 -2.96
C PHE A 133 -6.06 -2.75 -2.29
N SER A 134 -6.13 -2.58 -0.97
CA SER A 134 -4.94 -2.30 -0.15
C SER A 134 -3.99 -3.49 -0.18
N MET A 135 -2.77 -3.32 0.34
CA MET A 135 -1.82 -4.43 0.48
C MET A 135 -2.29 -5.57 1.39
N THR A 136 -3.28 -5.30 2.25
CA THR A 136 -3.93 -6.31 3.12
C THR A 136 -5.20 -6.91 2.52
N GLY A 137 -5.52 -6.58 1.26
CA GLY A 137 -6.65 -7.17 0.53
C GLY A 137 -8.00 -6.50 0.80
N ILE A 138 -8.05 -5.36 1.50
CA ILE A 138 -9.29 -4.59 1.70
C ILE A 138 -9.61 -3.84 0.42
N THR A 139 -10.82 -4.04 -0.12
CA THR A 139 -11.30 -3.32 -1.31
C THR A 139 -11.31 -1.82 -1.06
N GLN A 140 -10.57 -1.08 -1.88
CA GLN A 140 -10.54 0.39 -1.92
C GLN A 140 -11.49 0.93 -2.98
N LYS A 141 -11.60 0.23 -4.11
CA LYS A 141 -12.52 0.59 -5.20
C LYS A 141 -12.94 -0.65 -5.99
N SER A 142 -14.21 -0.71 -6.36
CA SER A 142 -14.73 -1.60 -7.39
C SER A 142 -15.39 -0.75 -8.47
N GLY A 143 -15.18 -1.10 -9.74
CA GLY A 143 -15.73 -0.33 -10.85
C GLY A 143 -15.45 -0.94 -12.21
N GLN A 144 -15.67 -0.13 -13.24
CA GLN A 144 -15.42 -0.47 -14.63
C GLN A 144 -14.42 0.51 -15.22
N ILE A 145 -13.69 0.07 -16.25
CA ILE A 145 -12.88 0.98 -17.07
C ILE A 145 -13.80 1.81 -17.98
N THR A 146 -13.70 3.13 -17.84
CA THR A 146 -14.42 4.10 -18.66
C THR A 146 -13.41 4.93 -19.44
N ASN A 147 -13.55 4.97 -20.77
CA ASN A 147 -12.64 5.68 -21.68
C ASN A 147 -11.16 5.33 -21.41
N GLY A 148 -10.86 4.03 -21.37
CA GLY A 148 -9.50 3.52 -21.13
C GLY A 148 -8.87 3.86 -19.77
N SER A 149 -9.65 4.31 -18.78
CA SER A 149 -9.10 4.69 -17.48
C SER A 149 -10.00 4.40 -16.27
N ILE A 150 -9.39 4.43 -15.08
CA ILE A 150 -10.08 4.40 -13.79
C ILE A 150 -9.57 5.53 -12.88
N ASP A 151 -10.51 6.22 -12.24
CA ASP A 151 -10.21 7.26 -11.25
C ASP A 151 -9.77 6.66 -9.91
N ILE A 152 -8.66 7.19 -9.40
CA ILE A 152 -8.01 6.85 -8.13
C ILE A 152 -7.69 8.10 -7.30
N SER A 153 -8.28 9.26 -7.63
CA SER A 153 -8.06 10.54 -6.92
C SER A 153 -8.33 10.47 -5.41
N HIS A 154 -9.30 9.64 -4.99
CA HIS A 154 -9.67 9.41 -3.60
C HIS A 154 -8.65 8.57 -2.81
N LEU A 155 -7.69 7.91 -3.46
CA LEU A 155 -6.69 7.10 -2.76
C LEU A 155 -5.61 7.98 -2.14
N ASN A 156 -5.21 7.64 -0.92
CA ASN A 156 -4.03 8.21 -0.29
C ASN A 156 -2.76 7.79 -1.04
N ARG A 157 -1.66 8.53 -0.85
CA ARG A 157 -0.33 8.08 -1.30
C ARG A 157 0.01 6.77 -0.58
N GLY A 158 0.08 5.70 -1.35
CA GLY A 158 0.12 4.34 -0.81
C GLY A 158 0.42 3.30 -1.87
N VAL A 159 0.44 2.03 -1.43
CA VAL A 159 0.66 0.88 -2.31
C VAL A 159 -0.62 0.07 -2.39
N TYR A 160 -1.01 -0.26 -3.61
CA TYR A 160 -2.29 -0.89 -3.90
C TYR A 160 -2.13 -2.02 -4.91
N ILE A 161 -3.13 -2.90 -4.97
CA ILE A 161 -3.21 -4.00 -5.92
C ILE A 161 -4.43 -3.76 -6.82
N LEU A 162 -4.19 -3.56 -8.11
CA LEU A 162 -5.20 -3.54 -9.15
C LEU A 162 -5.44 -4.96 -9.67
N CYS A 163 -6.69 -5.39 -9.70
CA CYS A 163 -7.13 -6.68 -10.25
C CYS A 163 -8.12 -6.44 -11.40
N MET A 164 -7.91 -7.12 -12.53
CA MET A 164 -8.80 -7.14 -13.68
C MET A 164 -8.92 -8.57 -14.20
N GLY A 165 -10.04 -9.23 -13.90
CA GLY A 165 -10.16 -10.69 -14.07
C GLY A 165 -9.05 -11.43 -13.33
N ASN A 166 -8.29 -12.27 -14.05
CA ASN A 166 -7.17 -13.04 -13.48
C ASN A 166 -5.84 -12.26 -13.44
N LYS A 167 -5.79 -11.06 -14.03
CA LYS A 167 -4.59 -10.21 -14.04
C LYS A 167 -4.53 -9.40 -12.74
N LYS A 168 -3.34 -9.30 -12.14
CA LYS A 168 -3.10 -8.51 -10.92
C LYS A 168 -1.85 -7.65 -11.10
N GLN A 169 -1.89 -6.44 -10.56
CA GLN A 169 -0.79 -5.50 -10.66
C GLN A 169 -0.68 -4.58 -9.45
N SER A 170 0.47 -4.59 -8.77
CA SER A 170 0.76 -3.65 -7.69
C SER A 170 1.18 -2.29 -8.24
N PHE A 171 0.74 -1.20 -7.61
CA PHE A 171 1.09 0.16 -8.03
C PHE A 171 1.20 1.14 -6.85
N ILE A 172 1.83 2.29 -7.14
CA ILE A 172 1.97 3.42 -6.22
C ILE A 172 1.03 4.55 -6.70
N LYS A 173 0.18 5.06 -5.80
CA LYS A 173 -0.59 6.29 -6.00
C LYS A 173 0.31 7.50 -5.82
#